data_AF-A0A3M1LTQ4-F1
#
_entry.id   AF-A0A3M1LTQ4-F1
#
_cell.length_a   1.000
_cell.length_b   1.000
_cell.length_c   1.000
_cell.angle_alpha   90.00
_cell.angle_beta   90.00
_cell.angle_gamma   90.00
#
_symmetry.space_group_name_H-M   'P 1'
#
loop_
_entity.id
_entity.type
_entity.pdbx_description
1 polymer ?
#
loop_
_entity_poly.entity_id
_entity_poly.type
_entity_poly.pdbx_seq_one_letter_code
_entity_poly.pdbx_strand_id
1 'polypeptide(L)'
;MGNARHSQSYAAYVRRQFARNGLGVAAFWLVVALGIVALCADFLANDKPIIASLNGRIIIPVVKQYGVWLGLARWDRDELKAEWRSLPYEWAIFPPVPY
;
A
#
# COMPACT_ATOMS: atom_id res chain seq x y z
N MET A 1 -40.54 7.61 -36.36
CA MET A 1 -40.41 6.25 -35.77
C MET A 1 -39.16 5.64 -36.39
N GLY A 2 -38.05 5.31 -35.74
CA GLY A 2 -37.73 4.97 -34.35
C GLY A 2 -36.82 3.73 -34.39
N ASN A 3 -35.55 3.86 -33.97
CA ASN A 3 -34.74 2.85 -33.26
C ASN A 3 -33.23 3.02 -33.51
N ALA A 4 -32.58 3.83 -32.68
CA ALA A 4 -31.15 3.73 -32.44
C ALA A 4 -30.90 2.49 -31.56
N ARG A 5 -30.44 1.38 -32.17
CA ARG A 5 -29.98 0.21 -31.42
C ARG A 5 -28.65 0.56 -30.75
N HIS A 6 -28.73 0.92 -29.49
CA HIS A 6 -27.59 1.21 -28.61
C HIS A 6 -26.70 -0.04 -28.54
N SER A 7 -25.59 -0.05 -29.28
CA SER A 7 -24.58 -1.10 -29.24
C SER A 7 -23.92 -1.06 -27.86
N GLN A 8 -24.37 -1.90 -26.95
CA GLN A 8 -23.74 -2.06 -25.64
C GLN A 8 -22.27 -2.44 -25.84
N SER A 9 -21.35 -1.67 -25.25
CA SER A 9 -19.92 -1.96 -25.29
C SER A 9 -19.66 -3.39 -24.80
N TYR A 10 -18.83 -4.17 -25.50
CA TYR A 10 -18.52 -5.56 -25.14
C TYR A 10 -18.08 -5.70 -23.67
N ALA A 11 -17.36 -4.71 -23.14
CA ALA A 11 -16.98 -4.62 -21.73
C ALA A 11 -18.19 -4.57 -20.77
N ALA A 12 -19.28 -3.89 -21.16
CA ALA A 12 -20.50 -3.84 -20.37
C ALA A 12 -21.23 -5.19 -20.33
N TYR A 13 -21.21 -5.94 -21.43
CA TYR A 13 -21.77 -7.29 -21.48
C TYR A 13 -20.98 -8.25 -20.58
N VAL A 14 -19.64 -8.25 -20.67
CA VAL A 14 -18.77 -9.09 -19.84
C VAL A 14 -18.93 -8.75 -18.36
N ARG A 15 -18.95 -7.45 -17.99
CA ARG A 15 -19.19 -7.03 -16.59
C ARG A 15 -20.52 -7.55 -16.05
N ARG A 16 -21.59 -7.51 -16.85
CA ARG A 16 -22.93 -7.98 -16.45
C ARG A 16 -22.98 -9.50 -16.28
N GLN A 17 -22.28 -10.25 -17.13
CA GLN A 17 -22.14 -11.71 -17.00
C GLN A 17 -21.28 -12.10 -15.80
N PHE A 18 -20.16 -11.40 -15.58
CA PHE A 18 -19.27 -11.63 -14.46
C PHE A 18 -19.95 -11.34 -13.11
N ALA A 19 -20.70 -10.23 -13.03
CA ALA A 19 -21.48 -9.86 -11.84
C ALA A 19 -22.61 -10.83 -11.48
N ARG A 20 -23.08 -11.66 -12.43
CA ARG A 20 -24.08 -12.71 -12.16
C ARG A 20 -23.48 -13.95 -11.50
N ASN A 21 -22.17 -14.18 -11.61
CA ASN A 21 -21.50 -15.30 -10.97
C ASN A 21 -20.92 -14.84 -9.62
N GLY A 22 -21.60 -15.17 -8.52
CA GLY A 22 -21.17 -14.79 -7.18
C GLY A 22 -19.76 -15.29 -6.82
N LEU A 23 -19.38 -16.48 -7.28
CA LEU A 23 -18.03 -17.02 -7.08
C LEU A 23 -16.97 -16.25 -7.87
N GLY A 24 -17.29 -15.83 -9.10
CA GLY A 24 -16.39 -15.02 -9.93
C GLY A 24 -16.14 -13.63 -9.32
N VAL A 25 -17.18 -13.00 -8.79
CA VAL A 25 -17.08 -11.72 -8.07
C VAL A 25 -16.28 -11.88 -6.78
N ALA A 26 -16.52 -12.94 -6.01
CA ALA A 26 -15.77 -13.22 -4.78
C ALA A 26 -14.28 -13.46 -5.05
N ALA A 27 -13.94 -14.26 -6.06
CA ALA A 27 -12.56 -14.50 -6.46
C ALA A 27 -11.88 -13.21 -6.94
N PHE A 28 -12.59 -12.36 -7.71
CA PHE A 28 -12.09 -11.05 -8.10
C PHE A 28 -11.78 -10.17 -6.88
N TRP A 29 -12.71 -10.08 -5.91
CA TRP A 29 -12.49 -9.33 -4.68
C TRP A 29 -11.34 -9.88 -3.84
N LEU A 30 -11.15 -11.20 -3.78
CA LEU A 30 -10.01 -11.81 -3.12
C LEU A 30 -8.69 -11.35 -3.77
N VAL A 31 -8.59 -11.40 -5.10
CA VAL A 31 -7.40 -10.95 -5.83
C VAL A 31 -7.15 -9.45 -5.62
N VAL A 32 -8.20 -8.63 -5.66
CA VAL A 32 -8.09 -7.18 -5.38
C VAL A 32 -7.61 -6.94 -3.95
N ALA A 33 -8.16 -7.66 -2.97
CA ALA A 33 -7.75 -7.55 -1.57
C ALA A 33 -6.28 -7.94 -1.39
N LEU A 34 -5.84 -9.05 -1.99
CA LEU A 34 -4.42 -9.45 -1.99
C LEU A 34 -3.53 -8.39 -2.67
N GLY A 35 -3.98 -7.80 -3.78
CA GLY A 35 -3.27 -6.70 -4.44
C GLY A 35 -3.12 -5.47 -3.55
N ILE A 36 -4.18 -5.08 -2.82
CA ILE A 36 -4.13 -3.98 -1.85
C ILE A 36 -3.16 -4.29 -0.71
N VAL A 37 -3.21 -5.51 -0.16
CA VAL A 37 -2.27 -5.94 0.89
C VAL A 37 -0.83 -5.91 0.39
N ALA A 38 -0.58 -6.34 -0.84
CA ALA A 38 0.76 -6.29 -1.44
C ALA A 38 1.25 -4.84 -1.64
N LEU A 39 0.38 -3.93 -2.07
CA LEU A 39 0.74 -2.50 -2.18
C LEU A 39 1.01 -1.85 -0.82
N CYS A 40 0.28 -2.26 0.21
CA CYS A 40 0.47 -1.79 1.58
C CYS A 40 1.51 -2.61 2.36
N ALA A 41 2.21 -3.55 1.73
CA ALA A 41 3.12 -4.47 2.41
C ALA A 41 4.21 -3.72 3.20
N ASP A 42 4.79 -2.68 2.62
CA ASP A 42 5.82 -1.84 3.27
C ASP A 42 5.31 -1.09 4.53
N PHE A 43 3.99 -0.98 4.71
CA PHE A 43 3.38 -0.42 5.93
C PHE A 43 2.99 -1.49 6.94
N LEU A 44 2.67 -2.70 6.49
CA LEU A 44 2.29 -3.82 7.34
C LEU A 44 3.50 -4.62 7.83
N ALA A 45 4.53 -4.71 7.00
CA ALA A 45 5.73 -5.49 7.24
C ALA A 45 7.00 -4.71 6.89
N ASN A 46 7.61 -4.09 7.90
CA ASN A 46 8.83 -3.31 7.75
C ASN A 46 9.61 -3.28 9.07
N ASP A 47 10.92 -3.13 8.97
CA ASP A 47 11.81 -3.02 10.13
C ASP A 47 11.85 -1.60 10.69
N LYS A 48 11.46 -0.64 9.85
CA LYS A 48 11.40 0.77 10.21
C LYS A 48 10.04 1.08 10.84
N PRO A 49 10.00 1.93 11.89
CA PRO A 49 8.73 2.39 12.41
C PRO A 49 7.97 3.18 11.34
N ILE A 50 6.64 3.11 11.37
CA ILE A 50 5.76 3.94 10.53
C ILE A 50 5.99 5.40 10.90
N ILE A 51 6.03 5.67 12.21
CA ILE A 51 6.28 6.97 12.81
C ILE A 51 6.95 6.79 14.18
N ALA A 52 7.92 7.64 14.51
CA ALA A 52 8.58 7.62 15.81
C ALA A 52 9.03 9.03 16.24
N SER A 53 9.16 9.25 17.55
CA SER A 53 9.87 10.40 18.11
C SER A 53 11.28 10.00 18.52
N LEU A 54 12.27 10.63 17.91
CA LEU A 54 13.69 10.43 18.19
C LEU A 54 14.32 11.78 18.59
N ASN A 55 14.80 11.88 19.83
CA ASN A 55 15.43 13.10 20.37
C ASN A 55 14.58 14.36 20.17
N GLY A 56 13.27 14.29 20.48
CA GLY A 56 12.31 15.38 20.29
C GLY A 56 11.95 15.69 18.83
N ARG A 57 12.44 14.92 17.84
CA ARG A 57 12.06 15.05 16.43
C ARG A 57 11.16 13.90 16.00
N ILE A 58 10.03 14.24 15.38
CA ILE A 58 9.14 13.26 14.76
C ILE A 58 9.73 12.86 13.41
N ILE A 59 9.98 11.57 13.25
CA ILE A 59 10.45 10.96 12.01
C ILE A 59 9.37 10.04 11.44
N ILE A 60 9.21 10.05 10.13
CA ILE A 60 8.24 9.22 9.40
C ILE A 60 8.99 8.46 8.30
N PRO A 61 9.71 7.37 8.64
CA PRO A 61 10.59 6.65 7.73
C PRO A 61 9.89 6.18 6.45
N VAL A 62 8.65 5.73 6.56
CA VAL A 62 7.89 5.22 5.41
C VAL A 62 7.61 6.33 4.39
N VAL A 63 7.22 7.52 4.83
CA VAL A 63 7.03 8.68 3.92
C VAL A 63 8.35 9.09 3.29
N LYS A 64 9.44 9.07 4.07
CA LYS A 64 10.78 9.33 3.55
C LYS A 64 11.16 8.32 2.46
N GLN A 65 10.85 7.03 2.62
CA GLN A 65 11.07 5.99 1.62
C GLN A 65 10.39 6.30 0.29
N TYR A 66 9.12 6.71 0.30
CA TYR A 66 8.43 7.15 -0.92
C TYR A 66 9.07 8.38 -1.54
N GLY A 67 9.50 9.35 -0.71
CA GLY A 67 10.27 10.50 -1.17
C GLY A 67 11.58 10.10 -1.87
N VAL A 68 12.29 9.10 -1.36
CA VAL A 68 13.50 8.56 -2.00
C VAL A 68 13.16 7.89 -3.33
N TRP A 69 12.09 7.11 -3.38
CA TRP A 69 11.64 6.44 -4.61
C TRP A 69 11.25 7.44 -5.71
N LEU A 70 10.65 8.56 -5.33
CA LEU A 70 10.32 9.68 -6.22
C LEU A 70 11.52 10.60 -6.52
N GLY A 71 12.69 10.35 -5.95
CA GLY A 71 13.88 11.19 -6.11
C GLY A 71 13.85 12.53 -5.37
N LEU A 72 12.84 12.75 -4.51
CA LEU A 72 12.63 13.97 -3.73
C LEU A 72 13.37 13.96 -2.38
N ALA A 73 13.80 12.78 -1.92
CA ALA A 73 14.55 12.62 -0.68
C ALA A 73 15.74 11.68 -0.86
N ARG A 74 16.64 11.64 0.12
CA ARG A 74 17.74 10.67 0.19
C ARG A 74 17.90 10.16 1.62
N TRP A 75 18.33 8.91 1.74
CA TRP A 75 18.76 8.34 3.02
C TRP A 75 20.19 8.77 3.31
N ASP A 76 20.48 9.11 4.57
CA ASP A 76 21.86 9.30 5.02
C ASP A 76 22.54 7.94 5.27
N ARG A 77 23.87 7.88 5.21
CA ARG A 77 24.64 6.66 5.50
C ARG A 77 24.37 6.13 6.91
N ASP A 78 24.16 7.03 7.86
CA ASP A 78 23.88 6.67 9.25
C ASP A 78 22.49 6.06 9.39
N GLU A 79 21.50 6.53 8.63
CA GLU A 79 20.14 5.99 8.63
C GLU A 79 20.04 4.65 7.90
N LEU A 80 20.88 4.42 6.89
CA LEU A 80 20.95 3.15 6.16
C LEU A 80 21.55 2.02 7.01
N LYS A 81 22.45 2.35 7.94
CA LYS A 81 23.09 1.41 8.86
C LYS A 81 22.41 1.37 10.24
N ALA A 82 21.46 2.25 10.48
CA ALA A 82 20.75 2.32 11.75
C ALA A 82 19.96 1.05 12.00
N GLU A 83 20.15 0.46 13.18
CA GLU A 83 19.31 -0.60 13.66
C GLU A 83 18.04 0.02 14.26
N TRP A 84 17.00 0.14 13.43
CA TRP A 84 15.78 0.87 13.75
C TRP A 84 15.05 0.37 14.99
N ARG A 85 15.33 -0.85 15.50
CA ARG A 85 14.74 -1.37 16.74
C ARG A 85 15.48 -0.93 18.00
N SER A 86 16.79 -0.68 17.93
CA SER A 86 17.63 -0.35 19.09
C SER A 86 17.79 1.16 19.32
N LEU A 87 17.23 1.98 18.44
CA LEU A 87 17.24 3.43 18.59
C LEU A 87 16.42 3.87 19.83
N PRO A 88 16.91 4.88 20.58
CA PRO A 88 16.28 5.37 21.80
C PRO A 88 15.09 6.27 21.48
N TYR A 89 13.99 5.68 21.02
CA TYR A 89 12.75 6.42 20.80
C TYR A 89 12.07 6.77 22.12
N GLU A 90 11.47 7.94 22.18
CA GLU A 90 10.51 8.27 23.25
C GLU A 90 9.21 7.48 23.05
N TRP A 91 8.77 7.38 21.80
CA TRP A 91 7.67 6.55 21.37
C TRP A 91 7.84 6.20 19.89
N ALA A 92 7.33 5.03 19.49
CA ALA A 92 7.37 4.57 18.12
C ALA A 92 6.16 3.67 17.82
N ILE A 93 5.60 3.82 16.62
CA ILE A 93 4.56 2.95 16.10
C ILE A 93 5.19 2.09 15.01
N PHE A 94 5.34 0.81 15.32
CA PHE A 94 5.86 -0.18 14.39
C PHE A 94 4.74 -0.82 13.58
N PRO A 95 5.08 -1.33 12.37
CA PRO A 95 4.21 -2.23 11.64
C PRO A 95 3.87 -3.47 12.48
N PRO A 96 2.70 -4.10 12.24
CA PRO A 96 2.30 -5.32 12.95
C PRO A 96 3.22 -6.51 12.69
N VAL A 97 3.90 -6.58 11.54
CA VAL A 97 4.77 -7.70 11.16
C VAL A 97 6.20 -7.22 10.88
N PRO A 98 7.01 -6.90 11.90
CA PRO A 98 8.37 -6.45 11.66
C PRO A 98 9.27 -7.65 11.30
N TYR A 99 10.28 -7.45 10.44
CA TYR A 99 11.20 -8.49 9.99
C TYR A 99 12.51 -8.52 10.80
#